data_AF-W2CZY5-F1
#
_entry.id   AF-W2CZY5-F1
#
_cell.length_a   1.000
_cell.length_b   1.000
_cell.length_c   1.000
_cell.angle_alpha   90.00
_cell.angle_beta   90.00
_cell.angle_gamma   90.00
#
_symmetry.space_group_name_H-M   'P 1'
#
loop_
_entity.id
_entity.type
_entity.pdbx_description
1 polymer ?
#
loop_
_entity_poly.entity_id
_entity_poly.type
_entity_poly.pdbx_seq_one_letter_code
_entity_poly.pdbx_strand_id
1 'polypeptide(L)'
;MDYKMFCYQCQETAKGVGCTVQGVCGKKSDLSAMMDMLLFAVRGVSVLATGLRKLEQPVGREVDHAVVDALFATITNANFDKESLRRRVDRMFELRDELKKQAAAVGLTYAADEVTWVPVADEYESKGFAEGVLREQNEDVRSLKELTVYGLKGLAAYIEHAMRLGKEDDAIYAFMERALSDMTIGNLDAAALTELVLETGRFGVQGMALLDGAHTSAYGNPVMTEVNIGVGKRPGILISGHDMHDMEMLLQQTEGTGVDVYTHGEMLSAHYYPAFKKY
;
A
#
# COMPACT_ATOMS: atom_id res chain seq x y z
N MET A 1 13.46 -20.33 17.12
CA MET A 1 12.64 -21.22 16.26
C MET A 1 13.12 -21.04 14.83
N ASP A 2 13.15 -22.10 14.03
CA ASP A 2 13.57 -22.01 12.63
C ASP A 2 12.35 -21.59 11.78
N TYR A 3 12.09 -20.28 11.72
CA TYR A 3 11.00 -19.70 10.94
C TYR A 3 11.43 -19.55 9.49
N LYS A 4 10.54 -19.90 8.55
CA LYS A 4 10.77 -19.63 7.11
C LYS A 4 10.22 -18.28 6.67
N MET A 5 9.28 -17.73 7.43
CA MET A 5 8.71 -16.39 7.28
C MET A 5 8.14 -15.94 8.63
N PHE A 6 7.71 -14.68 8.75
CA PHE A 6 6.83 -14.26 9.83
C PHE A 6 5.86 -13.19 9.32
N CYS A 7 4.56 -13.47 9.36
CA CYS A 7 3.54 -12.52 8.93
C CYS A 7 2.29 -12.67 9.80
N TYR A 8 1.80 -11.55 10.33
CA TYR A 8 0.60 -11.51 11.18
C TYR A 8 -0.39 -10.37 10.85
N GLN A 9 -0.29 -9.81 9.65
CA GLN A 9 -1.06 -8.62 9.27
C GLN A 9 -2.56 -8.87 9.02
N CYS A 10 -3.02 -10.12 8.95
CA CYS A 10 -4.42 -10.45 8.72
C CYS A 10 -5.03 -11.22 9.88
N GLN A 11 -6.36 -11.11 10.00
CA GLN A 11 -7.13 -11.72 11.07
C GLN A 11 -6.98 -13.26 11.12
N GLU A 12 -6.82 -13.91 9.97
CA GLU A 12 -6.68 -15.37 9.85
C GLU A 12 -5.26 -15.88 10.12
N THR A 13 -4.35 -15.04 10.61
CA THR A 13 -2.97 -15.47 10.87
C THR A 13 -2.91 -16.72 11.75
N ALA A 14 -1.97 -17.62 11.46
CA ALA A 14 -1.92 -18.94 12.09
C ALA A 14 -1.90 -18.83 13.62
N LYS A 15 -2.84 -19.54 14.26
CA LYS A 15 -3.04 -19.57 15.73
C LYS A 15 -3.34 -18.22 16.37
N GLY A 16 -3.68 -17.19 15.59
CA GLY A 16 -3.79 -15.81 16.09
C GLY A 16 -2.45 -15.22 16.54
N VAL A 17 -1.32 -15.78 16.08
CA VAL A 17 0.04 -15.36 16.48
C VAL A 17 0.86 -14.91 15.27
N GLY A 18 0.96 -15.76 14.23
CA GLY A 18 1.86 -15.50 13.12
C GLY A 18 2.00 -16.71 12.20
N CYS A 19 1.95 -16.47 10.89
CA CYS A 19 2.29 -17.47 9.87
C CYS A 19 3.81 -17.61 9.78
N THR A 20 4.35 -18.80 10.07
CA THR A 20 5.81 -19.02 10.19
C THR A 20 6.44 -19.95 9.14
N VAL A 21 5.62 -20.62 8.34
CA VAL A 21 6.05 -21.55 7.28
C VAL A 21 5.44 -21.15 5.94
N GLN A 22 4.12 -20.99 5.93
CA GLN A 22 3.33 -20.47 4.81
C GLN A 22 2.14 -19.70 5.39
N GLY A 23 1.71 -18.65 4.70
CA GLY A 23 0.50 -17.91 5.04
C GLY A 23 -0.75 -18.75 4.89
N VAL A 24 -1.72 -18.58 5.79
CA VAL A 24 -3.07 -19.16 5.65
C VAL A 24 -3.73 -18.70 4.34
N CYS A 25 -3.45 -17.46 3.92
CA CYS A 25 -3.85 -16.92 2.63
C CYS A 25 -3.14 -17.54 1.40
N GLY A 26 -2.27 -18.53 1.59
CA GLY A 26 -1.50 -19.17 0.52
C GLY A 26 -0.13 -18.53 0.24
N LYS A 27 0.19 -17.37 0.84
CA LYS A 27 1.48 -16.67 0.64
C LYS A 27 2.66 -17.55 1.05
N LYS A 28 3.55 -17.87 0.10
CA LYS A 28 4.78 -18.64 0.33
C LYS A 28 5.85 -17.81 1.05
N SER A 29 6.83 -18.49 1.68
CA SER A 29 7.89 -17.81 2.44
C SER A 29 8.77 -16.90 1.58
N ASP A 30 9.12 -17.33 0.37
CA ASP A 30 9.92 -16.55 -0.58
C ASP A 30 9.19 -15.26 -1.02
N LEU A 31 7.89 -15.38 -1.30
CA LEU A 31 7.04 -14.24 -1.59
C LEU A 31 6.90 -13.30 -0.38
N SER A 32 6.79 -13.85 0.84
CA SER A 32 6.77 -13.03 2.07
C SER A 32 8.07 -12.25 2.24
N ALA A 33 9.22 -12.91 2.07
CA ALA A 33 10.52 -12.26 2.16
C ALA A 33 10.67 -11.16 1.11
N MET A 34 10.14 -11.34 -0.11
CA MET A 34 10.13 -10.28 -1.12
C MET A 34 9.24 -9.09 -0.74
N MET A 35 8.10 -9.31 -0.08
CA MET A 35 7.27 -8.22 0.47
C MET A 35 8.01 -7.47 1.59
N ASP A 36 8.70 -8.19 2.48
CA ASP A 36 9.50 -7.58 3.55
C ASP A 36 10.68 -6.78 2.97
N MET A 37 11.31 -7.29 1.91
CA MET A 37 12.35 -6.59 1.15
C MET A 37 11.83 -5.29 0.50
N LEU A 38 10.61 -5.32 -0.05
CA LEU A 38 9.97 -4.13 -0.60
C LEU A 38 9.73 -3.08 0.48
N LEU A 39 9.23 -3.48 1.66
CA LEU A 39 9.05 -2.56 2.78
C LEU A 39 10.39 -2.01 3.31
N PHE A 40 11.46 -2.80 3.29
CA PHE A 40 12.81 -2.32 3.60
C PHE A 40 13.25 -1.20 2.62
N ALA A 41 13.10 -1.40 1.32
CA ALA A 41 13.46 -0.39 0.32
C ALA A 41 12.59 0.88 0.42
N VAL A 42 11.27 0.72 0.64
CA VAL A 42 10.32 1.82 0.87
C VAL A 42 10.71 2.69 2.06
N ARG A 43 11.15 2.09 3.18
CA ARG A 43 11.66 2.83 4.34
C ARG A 43 12.87 3.69 3.97
N GLY A 44 13.79 3.19 3.16
CA GLY A 44 14.98 3.92 2.71
C GLY A 44 14.64 5.14 1.84
N VAL A 45 13.72 4.97 0.88
CA VAL A 45 13.16 6.06 0.07
C VAL A 45 12.49 7.11 0.98
N SER A 46 11.66 6.65 1.91
CA SER A 46 10.89 7.51 2.82
C SER A 46 11.78 8.36 3.74
N VAL A 47 12.89 7.80 4.23
CA VAL A 47 13.89 8.54 5.03
C VAL A 47 14.47 9.71 4.24
N LEU A 48 14.88 9.47 2.99
CA LEU A 48 15.48 10.49 2.14
C LEU A 48 14.45 11.55 1.73
N ALA A 49 13.26 11.13 1.29
CA ALA A 49 12.19 12.03 0.88
C ALA A 49 11.71 12.92 2.03
N THR A 50 11.54 12.35 3.23
CA THR A 50 11.22 13.11 4.45
C THR A 50 12.29 14.15 4.78
N GLY A 51 13.57 13.76 4.69
CA GLY A 51 14.71 14.65 4.91
C GLY A 51 14.72 15.84 3.95
N LEU A 52 14.56 15.57 2.65
CA LEU A 52 14.49 16.58 1.60
C LEU A 52 13.31 17.54 1.82
N ARG A 53 12.12 17.02 2.14
CA ARG A 53 10.92 17.83 2.45
C ARG A 53 11.12 18.75 3.64
N LYS A 54 11.83 18.30 4.69
CA LYS A 54 12.17 19.14 5.87
C LYS A 54 13.08 20.32 5.52
N LEU A 55 13.86 20.22 4.44
CA LEU A 55 14.67 21.33 3.90
C LEU A 55 13.99 22.05 2.72
N GLU A 56 12.68 21.86 2.56
CA GLU A 56 11.88 22.43 1.48
C GLU A 56 12.43 22.10 0.08
N GLN A 57 13.13 20.97 -0.06
CA GLN A 57 13.63 20.48 -1.34
C GLN A 57 12.53 19.68 -2.06
N PRO A 58 12.45 19.77 -3.40
CA PRO A 58 11.43 19.08 -4.16
C PRO A 58 11.64 17.55 -4.09
N VAL A 59 10.56 16.81 -3.93
CA VAL A 59 10.53 15.34 -4.09
C VAL A 59 9.55 15.06 -5.24
N GLY A 60 9.99 14.26 -6.21
CA GLY A 60 9.20 13.97 -7.41
C GLY A 60 7.94 13.16 -7.10
N ARG A 61 6.85 13.43 -7.81
CA ARG A 61 5.56 12.73 -7.62
C ARG A 61 5.65 11.21 -7.80
N GLU A 62 6.57 10.76 -8.65
CA GLU A 62 6.83 9.34 -8.84
C GLU A 62 7.24 8.62 -7.55
N VAL A 63 7.88 9.33 -6.59
CA VAL A 63 8.21 8.79 -5.28
C VAL A 63 6.95 8.54 -4.46
N ASP A 64 6.04 9.52 -4.43
CA ASP A 64 4.76 9.41 -3.74
C ASP A 64 3.96 8.21 -4.25
N HIS A 65 3.81 8.13 -5.57
CA HIS A 65 3.05 7.07 -6.23
C HIS A 65 3.70 5.70 -6.02
N ALA A 66 5.03 5.62 -6.09
CA ALA A 66 5.73 4.36 -5.84
C ALA A 66 5.55 3.88 -4.40
N VAL A 67 5.59 4.78 -3.40
CA VAL A 67 5.38 4.43 -1.98
C VAL A 67 3.97 3.90 -1.77
N VAL A 68 2.96 4.55 -2.36
CA VAL A 68 1.56 4.09 -2.32
C VAL A 68 1.39 2.71 -2.96
N ASP A 69 1.88 2.52 -4.19
CA ASP A 69 1.78 1.24 -4.91
C ASP A 69 2.49 0.11 -4.15
N ALA A 70 3.67 0.36 -3.59
CA ALA A 70 4.41 -0.64 -2.83
C ALA A 70 3.69 -1.06 -1.54
N LEU A 71 3.10 -0.11 -0.81
CA LEU A 71 2.32 -0.41 0.38
C LEU A 71 1.07 -1.23 0.01
N PHE A 72 0.33 -0.83 -1.02
CA PHE A 72 -0.87 -1.54 -1.48
C PHE A 72 -0.52 -2.95 -1.97
N ALA A 73 0.53 -3.12 -2.79
CA ALA A 73 0.94 -4.42 -3.32
C ALA A 73 1.26 -5.47 -2.23
N THR A 74 1.49 -5.03 -0.98
CA THR A 74 1.77 -5.92 0.17
C THR A 74 0.58 -6.12 1.11
N ILE A 75 -0.62 -5.63 0.74
CA ILE A 75 -1.88 -5.98 1.41
C ILE A 75 -2.20 -7.47 1.20
N THR A 76 -2.89 -8.06 2.17
CA THR A 76 -3.34 -9.45 2.09
C THR A 76 -4.22 -9.67 0.86
N ASN A 77 -3.91 -10.72 0.09
CA ASN A 77 -4.60 -11.09 -1.15
C ASN A 77 -4.49 -10.08 -2.31
N ALA A 78 -3.57 -9.11 -2.25
CA ALA A 78 -3.37 -8.14 -3.33
C ALA A 78 -2.47 -8.68 -4.46
N ASN A 79 -1.28 -9.20 -4.13
CA ASN A 79 -0.30 -9.63 -5.13
C ASN A 79 0.45 -10.90 -4.70
N PHE A 80 0.38 -11.94 -5.53
CA PHE A 80 1.12 -13.20 -5.35
C PHE A 80 2.19 -13.45 -6.42
N ASP A 81 2.43 -12.47 -7.29
CA ASP A 81 3.48 -12.51 -8.31
C ASP A 81 4.80 -11.98 -7.73
N LYS A 82 5.74 -12.90 -7.49
CA LYS A 82 7.06 -12.58 -6.94
C LYS A 82 7.88 -11.69 -7.88
N GLU A 83 7.79 -11.88 -9.20
CA GLU A 83 8.51 -11.05 -10.17
C GLU A 83 7.93 -9.62 -10.20
N SER A 84 6.62 -9.49 -10.02
CA SER A 84 5.95 -8.18 -9.88
C SER A 84 6.42 -7.41 -8.65
N LEU A 85 6.62 -8.10 -7.52
CA LEU A 85 7.22 -7.49 -6.32
C LEU A 85 8.71 -7.19 -6.54
N ARG A 86 9.46 -8.10 -7.18
CA ARG A 86 10.88 -7.92 -7.49
C ARG A 86 11.14 -6.62 -8.25
N ARG A 87 10.35 -6.35 -9.30
CA ARG A 87 10.43 -5.11 -10.08
C ARG A 87 10.15 -3.86 -9.24
N ARG A 88 9.24 -3.94 -8.26
CA ARG A 88 8.98 -2.84 -7.32
C ARG A 88 10.16 -2.60 -6.38
N VAL A 89 10.81 -3.67 -5.91
CA VAL A 89 12.03 -3.54 -5.09
C VAL A 89 13.14 -2.85 -5.87
N ASP A 90 13.38 -3.28 -7.13
CA ASP A 90 14.38 -2.65 -8.00
C ASP A 90 14.07 -1.17 -8.20
N ARG A 91 12.81 -0.84 -8.53
CA ARG A 91 12.38 0.56 -8.70
C ARG A 91 12.57 1.40 -7.44
N MET A 92 12.30 0.83 -6.26
CA MET A 92 12.54 1.53 -4.99
C MET A 92 14.01 1.84 -4.78
N PHE A 93 14.92 0.93 -5.14
CA PHE A 93 16.35 1.20 -5.01
C PHE A 93 16.85 2.22 -6.02
N GLU A 94 16.33 2.25 -7.24
CA GLU A 94 16.60 3.31 -8.22
C GLU A 94 16.22 4.69 -7.64
N LEU A 95 14.97 4.83 -7.19
CA LEU A 95 14.46 6.07 -6.59
C LEU A 95 15.26 6.47 -5.35
N ARG A 96 15.59 5.50 -4.49
CA ARG A 96 16.42 5.74 -3.31
C ARG A 96 17.78 6.30 -3.69
N ASP A 97 18.45 5.73 -4.67
CA ASP A 97 19.79 6.14 -5.07
C ASP A 97 19.80 7.52 -5.76
N GLU A 98 18.72 7.87 -6.47
CA GLU A 98 18.48 9.23 -6.99
C GLU A 98 18.28 10.25 -5.86
N LEU A 99 17.36 9.97 -4.94
CA LEU A 99 17.12 10.81 -3.76
C LEU A 99 18.35 10.94 -2.87
N LYS A 100 19.19 9.90 -2.78
CA LYS A 100 20.44 9.92 -2.02
C LYS A 100 21.46 10.91 -2.62
N LYS A 101 21.56 10.98 -3.95
CA LYS A 101 22.39 11.99 -4.64
C LYS A 101 21.85 13.39 -4.38
N GLN A 102 20.53 13.57 -4.45
CA GLN A 102 19.89 14.85 -4.18
C GLN A 102 20.10 15.30 -2.72
N ALA A 103 19.92 14.39 -1.76
CA ALA A 103 20.16 14.64 -0.34
C ALA A 103 21.62 15.03 -0.09
N ALA A 104 22.58 14.32 -0.67
CA ALA A 104 24.00 14.64 -0.53
C ALA A 104 24.34 16.04 -1.09
N ALA A 105 23.71 16.46 -2.18
CA ALA A 105 23.92 17.79 -2.77
C ALA A 105 23.50 18.95 -1.84
N VAL A 106 22.60 18.69 -0.90
CA VAL A 106 22.16 19.66 0.13
C VAL A 106 22.72 19.35 1.52
N GLY A 107 23.74 18.49 1.61
CA GLY A 107 24.42 18.16 2.87
C GLY A 107 23.67 17.18 3.79
N LEU A 108 22.60 16.55 3.31
CA LEU A 108 21.90 15.49 4.05
C LEU A 108 22.54 14.12 3.79
N THR A 109 22.88 13.43 4.87
CA THR A 109 23.36 12.04 4.83
C THR A 109 22.72 11.24 5.94
N TYR A 110 22.48 9.96 5.69
CA TYR A 110 21.90 9.02 6.65
C TYR A 110 22.73 7.74 6.68
N ALA A 111 22.96 7.22 7.88
CA ALA A 111 23.67 5.96 8.11
C ALA A 111 22.74 4.75 8.25
N ALA A 112 21.42 4.96 8.13
CA ALA A 112 20.43 3.89 8.21
C ALA A 112 20.67 2.87 7.11
N ASP A 113 20.58 1.59 7.45
CA ASP A 113 20.91 0.50 6.53
C ASP A 113 19.96 0.50 5.31
N GLU A 114 18.70 0.87 5.50
CA GLU A 114 17.72 1.08 4.43
C GLU A 114 18.22 2.06 3.34
N VAL A 115 19.04 3.05 3.74
CA VAL A 115 19.63 4.07 2.85
C VAL A 115 21.00 3.65 2.31
N THR A 116 21.79 2.90 3.08
CA THR A 116 23.18 2.59 2.74
C THR A 116 23.39 1.22 2.10
N TRP A 117 22.50 0.27 2.33
CA TRP A 117 22.63 -1.11 1.83
C TRP A 117 22.70 -1.14 0.30
N VAL A 118 23.66 -1.89 -0.25
CA VAL A 118 23.87 -2.00 -1.69
C VAL A 118 23.09 -3.20 -2.23
N PRO A 119 22.16 -3.01 -3.18
CA PRO A 119 21.33 -4.08 -3.69
C PRO A 119 22.12 -5.14 -4.47
N VAL A 120 22.10 -6.38 -3.95
CA VAL A 120 22.55 -7.58 -4.66
C VAL A 120 21.36 -8.49 -4.88
N ALA A 121 21.06 -8.81 -6.14
CA ALA A 121 19.77 -9.35 -6.51
C ALA A 121 19.42 -10.70 -5.85
N ASP A 122 20.42 -11.56 -5.71
CA ASP A 122 20.30 -12.89 -5.11
C ASP A 122 20.15 -12.84 -3.57
N GLU A 123 20.42 -11.69 -2.95
CA GLU A 123 20.35 -11.49 -1.50
C GLU A 123 18.99 -10.96 -1.04
N TYR A 124 18.06 -10.67 -1.95
CA TYR A 124 16.81 -9.99 -1.60
C TYR A 124 15.93 -10.81 -0.66
N GLU A 125 15.83 -12.13 -0.86
CA GLU A 125 15.02 -12.98 0.01
C GLU A 125 15.66 -13.11 1.41
N SER A 126 16.98 -13.27 1.50
CA SER A 126 17.66 -13.36 2.80
C SER A 126 17.64 -12.03 3.56
N LYS A 127 17.87 -10.91 2.86
CA LYS A 127 17.79 -9.57 3.42
C LYS A 127 16.36 -9.23 3.84
N GLY A 128 15.37 -9.50 2.99
CA GLY A 128 13.96 -9.29 3.29
C GLY A 128 13.50 -10.05 4.52
N PHE A 129 13.86 -11.34 4.63
CA PHE A 129 13.55 -12.14 5.82
C PHE A 129 14.17 -11.55 7.10
N ALA A 130 15.43 -11.11 7.05
CA ALA A 130 16.09 -10.48 8.19
C ALA A 130 15.47 -9.13 8.59
N GLU A 131 14.94 -8.38 7.63
CA GLU A 131 14.35 -7.05 7.78
C GLU A 131 12.82 -7.04 7.92
N GLY A 132 12.23 -8.23 8.08
CA GLY A 132 10.81 -8.42 8.33
C GLY A 132 10.40 -8.02 9.76
N VAL A 133 9.19 -8.40 10.13
CA VAL A 133 8.52 -8.04 11.41
C VAL A 133 9.38 -8.29 12.65
N LEU A 134 10.09 -9.42 12.68
CA LEU A 134 10.86 -9.85 13.85
C LEU A 134 12.22 -9.17 14.00
N ARG A 135 12.58 -8.21 13.14
CA ARG A 135 13.79 -7.40 13.32
C ARG A 135 13.74 -6.60 14.62
N GLU A 136 12.55 -6.09 14.97
CA GLU A 136 12.29 -5.40 16.22
C GLU A 136 12.08 -6.44 17.33
N GLN A 137 13.00 -6.45 18.30
CA GLN A 137 13.00 -7.46 19.36
C GLN A 137 12.01 -7.12 20.48
N ASN A 138 11.82 -5.83 20.76
CA ASN A 138 10.87 -5.38 21.77
C ASN A 138 9.44 -5.55 21.25
N GLU A 139 8.63 -6.35 21.94
CA GLU A 139 7.30 -6.72 21.46
C GLU A 139 6.30 -5.56 21.41
N ASP A 140 6.36 -4.63 22.35
CA ASP A 140 5.49 -3.44 22.39
C ASP A 140 5.85 -2.47 21.27
N VAL A 141 7.16 -2.20 21.09
CA VAL A 141 7.68 -1.37 20.01
C VAL A 141 7.34 -1.99 18.65
N ARG A 142 7.53 -3.31 18.51
CA ARG A 142 7.14 -4.05 17.31
C ARG A 142 5.64 -3.95 17.04
N SER A 143 4.81 -4.12 18.06
CA SER A 143 3.36 -4.03 17.95
C SER A 143 2.91 -2.67 17.41
N LEU A 144 3.43 -1.57 17.97
CA LEU A 144 3.06 -0.22 17.54
C LEU A 144 3.58 0.13 16.13
N LYS A 145 4.82 -0.29 15.80
CA LYS A 145 5.39 -0.09 14.45
C LYS A 145 4.58 -0.84 13.40
N GLU A 146 4.28 -2.12 13.63
CA GLU A 146 3.51 -2.92 12.68
C GLU A 146 2.06 -2.46 12.57
N LEU A 147 1.43 -2.03 13.67
CA LEU A 147 0.10 -1.41 13.64
C LEU A 147 0.09 -0.15 12.75
N THR A 148 1.12 0.69 12.89
CA THR A 148 1.31 1.88 12.03
C THR A 148 1.47 1.47 10.56
N VAL A 149 2.36 0.52 10.25
CA VAL A 149 2.60 0.03 8.89
C VAL A 149 1.30 -0.52 8.28
N TYR A 150 0.51 -1.30 9.02
CA TYR A 150 -0.76 -1.84 8.52
C TYR A 150 -1.82 -0.77 8.29
N GLY A 151 -1.88 0.25 9.16
CA GLY A 151 -2.70 1.44 8.94
C GLY A 151 -2.28 2.21 7.68
N LEU A 152 -0.97 2.37 7.46
CA LEU A 152 -0.43 3.03 6.25
C LEU A 152 -0.74 2.25 4.97
N LYS A 153 -0.74 0.91 5.01
CA LYS A 153 -1.18 0.08 3.86
C LYS A 153 -2.65 0.31 3.54
N GLY A 154 -3.52 0.33 4.55
CA GLY A 154 -4.94 0.64 4.35
C GLY A 154 -5.15 2.04 3.77
N LEU A 155 -4.44 3.04 4.30
CA LEU A 155 -4.44 4.40 3.76
C LEU A 155 -3.97 4.44 2.30
N ALA A 156 -2.85 3.77 1.98
CA ALA A 156 -2.33 3.68 0.61
C ALA A 156 -3.37 3.16 -0.38
N ALA A 157 -4.16 2.15 -0.02
CA ALA A 157 -5.21 1.62 -0.88
C ALA A 157 -6.29 2.68 -1.19
N TYR A 158 -6.70 3.48 -0.21
CA TYR A 158 -7.65 4.57 -0.47
C TYR A 158 -7.06 5.64 -1.40
N ILE A 159 -5.79 5.98 -1.19
CA ILE A 159 -5.11 7.00 -2.00
C ILE A 159 -4.89 6.55 -3.44
N GLU A 160 -4.52 5.28 -3.66
CA GLU A 160 -4.42 4.71 -5.01
C GLU A 160 -5.71 4.88 -5.81
N HIS A 161 -6.86 4.58 -5.21
CA HIS A 161 -8.15 4.73 -5.89
C HIS A 161 -8.52 6.21 -6.13
N ALA A 162 -8.20 7.10 -5.20
CA ALA A 162 -8.41 8.54 -5.38
C ALA A 162 -7.53 9.11 -6.53
N MET A 163 -6.27 8.67 -6.61
CA MET A 163 -5.30 9.06 -7.64
C MET A 163 -5.77 8.71 -9.05
N ARG A 164 -6.38 7.53 -9.23
CA ARG A 164 -6.94 7.09 -10.52
C ARG A 164 -8.06 7.99 -11.03
N LEU A 165 -8.67 8.76 -10.14
CA LEU A 165 -9.68 9.78 -10.45
C LEU A 165 -9.11 11.20 -10.44
N GLY A 166 -7.78 11.34 -10.44
CA GLY A 166 -7.07 12.61 -10.45
C GLY A 166 -7.22 13.42 -9.15
N LYS A 167 -7.52 12.76 -8.02
CA LYS A 167 -7.58 13.40 -6.69
C LYS A 167 -6.38 12.98 -5.86
N GLU A 168 -5.59 13.97 -5.45
CA GLU A 168 -4.34 13.77 -4.71
C GLU A 168 -4.23 14.80 -3.58
N ASP A 169 -3.46 14.46 -2.53
CA ASP A 169 -3.20 15.34 -1.40
C ASP A 169 -1.76 15.17 -0.91
N ASP A 170 -0.94 16.22 -1.12
CA ASP A 170 0.48 16.24 -0.78
C ASP A 170 0.75 16.00 0.72
N ALA A 171 -0.17 16.43 1.58
CA ALA A 171 -0.01 16.23 3.02
C ALA A 171 -0.10 14.76 3.40
N ILE A 172 -0.90 13.96 2.68
CA ILE A 172 -1.03 12.53 2.92
C ILE A 172 0.25 11.81 2.49
N TYR A 173 0.79 12.11 1.30
CA TYR A 173 2.04 11.52 0.85
C TYR A 173 3.21 11.85 1.78
N ALA A 174 3.35 13.13 2.14
CA ALA A 174 4.38 13.58 3.07
C ALA A 174 4.26 12.88 4.43
N PHE A 175 3.04 12.66 4.93
CA PHE A 175 2.83 11.92 6.17
C PHE A 175 3.21 10.44 6.05
N MET A 176 2.81 9.75 4.99
CA MET A 176 3.08 8.32 4.81
C MET A 176 4.59 8.06 4.83
N GLU A 177 5.35 8.85 4.08
CA GLU A 177 6.81 8.80 4.10
C GLU A 177 7.40 9.19 5.46
N ARG A 178 6.90 10.26 6.08
CA ARG A 178 7.38 10.72 7.39
C ARG A 178 7.20 9.64 8.45
N ALA A 179 6.04 8.99 8.49
CA ALA A 179 5.76 7.91 9.43
C ALA A 179 6.72 6.72 9.24
N LEU A 180 6.99 6.32 7.99
CA LEU A 180 7.97 5.28 7.65
C LEU A 180 9.40 5.70 8.05
N SER A 181 9.77 6.95 7.80
CA SER A 181 11.06 7.53 8.20
C SER A 181 11.23 7.54 9.72
N ASP A 182 10.25 8.05 10.46
CA ASP A 182 10.31 8.20 11.91
C ASP A 182 10.43 6.84 12.60
N MET A 183 9.72 5.81 12.12
CA MET A 183 9.86 4.44 12.61
C MET A 183 11.23 3.80 12.30
N THR A 184 11.94 4.32 11.29
CA THR A 184 13.22 3.79 10.81
C THR A 184 14.41 4.43 11.53
N ILE A 185 14.43 5.76 11.61
CA ILE A 185 15.58 6.52 12.13
C ILE A 185 15.27 7.34 13.39
N GLY A 186 14.01 7.47 13.78
CA GLY A 186 13.58 8.36 14.86
C GLY A 186 13.87 7.84 16.27
N ASN A 187 14.22 6.55 16.43
CA ASN A 187 14.40 5.90 17.74
C ASN A 187 13.25 6.19 18.72
N LEU A 188 12.02 6.12 18.21
CA LEU A 188 10.81 6.47 18.94
C LEU A 188 10.56 5.51 20.11
N ASP A 189 10.18 6.06 21.26
CA ASP A 189 9.70 5.29 22.40
C ASP A 189 8.21 4.90 22.24
N ALA A 190 7.67 4.14 23.18
CA ALA A 190 6.30 3.66 23.12
C ALA A 190 5.26 4.80 23.11
N ALA A 191 5.54 5.93 23.79
CA ALA A 191 4.63 7.07 23.83
C ALA A 191 4.59 7.76 22.46
N ALA A 192 5.76 8.05 21.88
CA ALA A 192 5.87 8.64 20.55
C ALA A 192 5.29 7.73 19.46
N LEU A 193 5.48 6.42 19.56
CA LEU A 193 4.87 5.45 18.64
C LEU A 193 3.33 5.40 18.78
N THR A 194 2.81 5.53 20.01
CA THR A 194 1.35 5.62 20.23
C THR A 194 0.77 6.87 19.59
N GLU A 195 1.42 8.01 19.74
CA GLU A 195 1.03 9.25 19.05
C GLU A 195 1.09 9.09 17.52
N LEU A 196 2.11 8.41 17.00
CA LEU A 196 2.20 8.14 15.57
C LEU A 196 1.04 7.27 15.07
N VAL A 197 0.64 6.24 15.82
CA VAL A 197 -0.54 5.40 15.50
C VAL A 197 -1.82 6.24 15.46
N LEU A 198 -2.02 7.14 16.44
CA LEU A 198 -3.19 8.03 16.48
C LEU A 198 -3.18 9.00 15.29
N GLU A 199 -2.01 9.53 14.93
CA GLU A 199 -1.86 10.39 13.76
C GLU A 199 -2.12 9.62 12.46
N THR A 200 -1.71 8.35 12.35
CA THR A 200 -2.10 7.47 11.24
C THR A 200 -3.61 7.34 11.14
N GLY A 201 -4.33 7.23 12.27
CA GLY A 201 -5.80 7.27 12.29
C GLY A 201 -6.38 8.57 11.73
N ARG A 202 -5.80 9.71 12.11
CA ARG A 202 -6.20 11.04 11.59
C ARG A 202 -6.03 11.12 10.07
N PHE A 203 -4.90 10.67 9.54
CA PHE A 203 -4.69 10.62 8.08
C PHE A 203 -5.53 9.54 7.39
N GLY A 204 -5.90 8.47 8.10
CA GLY A 204 -6.90 7.50 7.65
C GLY A 204 -8.24 8.18 7.34
N VAL A 205 -8.73 9.04 8.25
CA VAL A 205 -9.94 9.84 8.02
C VAL A 205 -9.78 10.76 6.81
N GLN A 206 -8.63 11.43 6.68
CA GLN A 206 -8.36 12.32 5.56
C GLN A 206 -8.32 11.58 4.21
N GLY A 207 -7.69 10.40 4.16
CA GLY A 207 -7.65 9.56 2.95
C GLY A 207 -9.03 9.03 2.56
N MET A 208 -9.84 8.59 3.53
CA MET A 208 -11.23 8.20 3.27
C MET A 208 -12.07 9.37 2.74
N ALA A 209 -11.91 10.58 3.31
CA ALA A 209 -12.62 11.77 2.84
C ALA A 209 -12.20 12.18 1.41
N LEU A 210 -10.91 12.04 1.08
CA LEU A 210 -10.41 12.28 -0.27
C LEU A 210 -11.04 11.30 -1.28
N LEU A 211 -11.07 10.01 -0.95
CA LEU A 211 -11.68 8.97 -1.80
C LEU A 211 -13.20 9.14 -1.94
N ASP A 212 -13.91 9.44 -0.85
CA ASP A 212 -15.34 9.73 -0.87
C ASP A 212 -15.64 10.92 -1.81
N GLY A 213 -14.89 12.02 -1.67
CA GLY A 213 -14.99 13.17 -2.56
C GLY A 213 -14.66 12.83 -4.01
N ALA A 214 -13.67 11.98 -4.26
CA ALA A 214 -13.31 11.51 -5.60
C ALA A 214 -14.47 10.72 -6.25
N HIS A 215 -15.00 9.71 -5.56
CA HIS A 215 -16.09 8.87 -6.06
C HIS A 215 -17.39 9.66 -6.25
N THR A 216 -17.82 10.42 -5.24
CA THR A 216 -19.11 11.13 -5.29
C THR A 216 -19.12 12.26 -6.32
N SER A 217 -17.97 12.92 -6.53
CA SER A 217 -17.84 13.95 -7.57
C SER A 217 -17.79 13.36 -8.99
N ALA A 218 -17.19 12.18 -9.17
CA ALA A 218 -17.12 11.51 -10.47
C ALA A 218 -18.41 10.78 -10.85
N TYR A 219 -19.02 10.06 -9.90
CA TYR A 219 -20.09 9.09 -10.17
C TYR A 219 -21.45 9.45 -9.56
N GLY A 220 -21.52 10.56 -8.83
CA GLY A 220 -22.70 11.02 -8.10
C GLY A 220 -22.80 10.42 -6.70
N ASN A 221 -23.66 10.98 -5.86
CA ASN A 221 -23.89 10.42 -4.52
C ASN A 221 -24.64 9.08 -4.62
N PRO A 222 -24.21 8.04 -3.88
CA PRO A 222 -24.96 6.78 -3.79
C PRO A 222 -26.43 7.01 -3.39
N VAL A 223 -27.33 6.27 -4.03
CA VAL A 223 -28.77 6.33 -3.74
C VAL A 223 -29.32 4.96 -3.40
N MET A 224 -30.48 4.91 -2.73
CA MET A 224 -31.21 3.65 -2.51
C MET A 224 -31.39 2.90 -3.83
N THR A 225 -31.00 1.63 -3.85
CA THR A 225 -30.92 0.83 -5.07
C THR A 225 -31.32 -0.61 -4.78
N GLU A 226 -32.22 -1.15 -5.60
CA GLU A 226 -32.47 -2.58 -5.65
C GLU A 226 -31.51 -3.22 -6.66
N VAL A 227 -30.78 -4.24 -6.24
CA VAL A 227 -29.78 -4.93 -7.06
C VAL A 227 -30.23 -6.37 -7.30
N ASN A 228 -30.33 -6.74 -8.56
CA ASN A 228 -30.62 -8.13 -8.93
C ASN A 228 -29.41 -9.02 -8.61
N ILE A 229 -29.64 -10.13 -7.89
CA ILE A 229 -28.62 -11.13 -7.55
C ILE A 229 -28.72 -12.41 -8.40
N GLY A 230 -29.69 -12.47 -9.33
CA GLY A 230 -29.78 -13.50 -10.36
C GLY A 230 -28.88 -13.20 -11.56
N VAL A 231 -29.01 -14.02 -12.62
CA VAL A 231 -28.17 -13.91 -13.83
C VAL A 231 -29.02 -13.80 -15.10
N GLY A 232 -28.46 -13.15 -16.12
CA GLY A 232 -28.98 -13.08 -17.48
C GLY A 232 -28.62 -14.30 -18.33
N LYS A 233 -28.78 -14.16 -19.65
CA LYS A 233 -28.50 -15.23 -20.64
C LYS A 233 -27.36 -14.89 -21.61
N ARG A 234 -26.79 -13.69 -21.52
CA ARG A 234 -25.66 -13.25 -22.36
C ARG A 234 -24.33 -13.72 -21.74
N PRO A 235 -23.24 -13.81 -22.53
CA PRO A 235 -21.91 -13.91 -21.94
C PRO A 235 -21.67 -12.71 -21.01
N GLY A 236 -20.87 -12.88 -19.95
CA GLY A 236 -20.64 -11.83 -18.97
C GLY A 236 -19.21 -11.75 -18.45
N ILE A 237 -18.82 -10.56 -18.02
CA ILE A 237 -17.58 -10.27 -17.28
C ILE A 237 -17.96 -10.00 -15.82
N LEU A 238 -17.26 -10.64 -14.89
CA LEU A 238 -17.43 -10.42 -13.45
C LEU A 238 -16.27 -9.54 -12.94
N ILE A 239 -16.55 -8.29 -12.62
CA ILE A 239 -15.57 -7.37 -12.01
C ILE A 239 -15.59 -7.49 -10.49
N SER A 240 -14.41 -7.53 -9.87
CA SER A 240 -14.20 -7.66 -8.43
C SER A 240 -13.15 -6.64 -7.97
N GLY A 241 -13.02 -6.43 -6.66
CA GLY A 241 -12.15 -5.40 -6.10
C GLY A 241 -12.94 -4.16 -5.70
N HIS A 242 -12.36 -2.97 -5.86
CA HIS A 242 -12.95 -1.72 -5.37
C HIS A 242 -12.90 -0.57 -6.39
N ASP A 243 -12.24 -0.77 -7.53
CA ASP A 243 -11.87 0.33 -8.42
C ASP A 243 -13.05 0.73 -9.33
N MET A 244 -13.60 1.92 -9.07
CA MET A 244 -14.74 2.45 -9.81
C MET A 244 -14.33 3.01 -11.19
N HIS A 245 -13.07 3.38 -11.37
CA HIS A 245 -12.58 3.84 -12.67
C HIS A 245 -12.43 2.67 -13.65
N ASP A 246 -11.96 1.52 -13.17
CA ASP A 246 -11.95 0.28 -13.93
C ASP A 246 -13.38 -0.15 -14.33
N MET A 247 -14.37 0.02 -13.43
CA MET A 247 -15.79 -0.22 -13.75
C MET A 247 -16.31 0.70 -14.85
N GLU A 248 -15.99 1.99 -14.76
CA GLU A 248 -16.37 2.99 -15.78
C GLU A 248 -15.83 2.59 -17.16
N MET A 249 -14.52 2.31 -17.25
CA MET A 249 -13.89 1.93 -18.50
C MET A 249 -14.46 0.63 -19.06
N LEU A 250 -14.76 -0.36 -18.19
CA LEU A 250 -15.33 -1.63 -18.60
C LEU A 250 -16.75 -1.46 -19.15
N LEU A 251 -17.61 -0.70 -18.47
CA LEU A 251 -18.98 -0.42 -18.92
C LEU A 251 -19.00 0.31 -20.26
N GLN A 252 -18.14 1.32 -20.43
CA GLN A 252 -18.02 2.06 -21.69
C GLN A 252 -17.58 1.15 -22.86
N GLN A 253 -16.64 0.23 -22.63
CA GLN A 253 -16.14 -0.67 -23.67
C GLN A 253 -17.09 -1.84 -23.99
N THR A 254 -17.97 -2.21 -23.07
CA THR A 254 -18.93 -3.31 -23.25
C THR A 254 -20.28 -2.84 -23.81
N GLU A 255 -20.54 -1.54 -23.85
CA GLU A 255 -21.76 -0.98 -24.42
C GLU A 255 -21.97 -1.41 -25.88
N GLY A 256 -23.16 -1.95 -26.17
CA GLY A 256 -23.51 -2.43 -27.52
C GLY A 256 -22.83 -3.74 -27.97
N THR A 257 -21.95 -4.33 -27.16
CA THR A 257 -21.21 -5.56 -27.55
C THR A 257 -22.02 -6.85 -27.37
N GLY A 258 -23.07 -6.80 -26.54
CA GLY A 258 -23.82 -7.99 -26.12
C GLY A 258 -23.16 -8.79 -24.99
N VAL A 259 -22.12 -8.26 -24.34
CA VAL A 259 -21.52 -8.81 -23.13
C VAL A 259 -22.09 -8.09 -21.89
N ASP A 260 -22.60 -8.85 -20.92
CA ASP A 260 -23.05 -8.33 -19.63
C ASP A 260 -21.86 -8.01 -18.70
N VAL A 261 -22.04 -7.06 -17.78
CA VAL A 261 -21.10 -6.81 -16.68
C VAL A 261 -21.79 -7.10 -15.35
N TYR A 262 -21.15 -7.88 -14.49
CA TYR A 262 -21.61 -8.22 -13.14
C TYR A 262 -20.56 -7.78 -12.12
N THR A 263 -21.00 -7.37 -10.93
CA THR A 263 -20.10 -7.03 -9.81
C THR A 263 -19.95 -8.20 -8.84
N HIS A 264 -18.78 -8.30 -8.21
CA HIS A 264 -18.48 -9.29 -7.17
C HIS A 264 -17.79 -8.65 -5.97
N GLY A 265 -18.11 -9.13 -4.77
CA GLY A 265 -17.53 -8.64 -3.52
C GLY A 265 -17.80 -7.15 -3.32
N GLU A 266 -16.74 -6.39 -3.11
CA GLU A 266 -16.78 -4.96 -2.78
C GLU A 266 -17.22 -4.07 -3.95
N MET A 267 -17.19 -4.59 -5.19
CA MET A 267 -17.74 -3.90 -6.36
C MET A 267 -19.27 -3.81 -6.35
N LEU A 268 -19.97 -4.51 -5.44
CA LEU A 268 -21.42 -4.40 -5.28
C LEU A 268 -21.87 -2.93 -5.14
N SER A 269 -21.06 -2.11 -4.48
CA SER A 269 -21.33 -0.69 -4.25
C SER A 269 -21.40 0.14 -5.54
N ALA A 270 -20.81 -0.33 -6.66
CA ALA A 270 -20.92 0.33 -7.96
C ALA A 270 -22.38 0.51 -8.39
N HIS A 271 -23.27 -0.45 -8.07
CA HIS A 271 -24.69 -0.34 -8.39
C HIS A 271 -25.37 0.88 -7.77
N TYR A 272 -24.82 1.45 -6.69
CA TYR A 272 -25.46 2.52 -5.94
C TYR A 272 -25.24 3.89 -6.59
N TYR A 273 -24.22 4.02 -7.43
CA TYR A 273 -23.84 5.27 -8.09
C TYR A 273 -24.73 5.58 -9.31
N PRO A 274 -25.36 6.77 -9.37
CA PRO A 274 -26.20 7.16 -10.49
C PRO A 274 -25.49 7.08 -11.86
N ALA A 275 -24.19 7.38 -11.93
CA ALA A 275 -23.45 7.36 -13.18
C ALA A 275 -23.38 5.97 -13.84
N PHE A 276 -23.41 4.88 -13.06
CA PHE A 276 -23.37 3.52 -13.60
C PHE A 276 -24.75 2.95 -13.92
N LYS A 277 -25.83 3.50 -13.34
CA LYS A 277 -27.22 3.05 -13.58
C LYS A 277 -27.74 3.33 -15.00
N LYS A 278 -27.02 4.11 -15.80
CA LYS A 278 -27.39 4.43 -17.18
C LYS A 278 -27.06 3.29 -18.16
N TYR A 279 -26.22 2.33 -17.75
CA TYR A 279 -25.80 1.18 -18.53
C TYR A 279 -26.72 -0.03 -18.32
#